data_AF-A0A958BYZ8-F1
#
_entry.id   AF-A0A958BYZ8-F1
#
_cell.length_a   1.000
_cell.length_b   1.000
_cell.length_c   1.000
_cell.angle_alpha   90.00
_cell.angle_beta   90.00
_cell.angle_gamma   90.00
#
_symmetry.space_group_name_H-M   'P 1'
#
loop_
_entity.id
_entity.type
_entity.pdbx_description
1 polymer ?
#
loop_
_entity_poly.entity_id
_entity_poly.type
_entity_poly.pdbx_seq_one_letter_code
_entity_poly.pdbx_strand_id
1 'polypeptide(L)'
;MFAKPWSRTTRILVVVGGIIGLIWLLIAVNPLVQSVVAAALLAYLFDPLVRRLQNRTRLDRTWSARIVYGGLLILIIGMSALLSTVAYNRYANLEADFLEAVALIQEWLTQPIIILGVQMQPLAIIDNVVQQGSSALSTVPGGAFTALLGVSTNLLWALTILVTFYYFLVDGPQIKPWLVDLFPPDYQPELHILIDEIDVLWRLFLRAQLI
;
A
#
# COMPACT_ATOMS: atom_id res chain seq x y z
N MET A 1 20.54 -37.29 40.19
CA MET A 1 21.53 -36.73 39.25
C MET A 1 21.53 -35.22 39.45
N PHE A 2 22.53 -34.67 40.15
CA PHE A 2 22.56 -33.23 40.48
C PHE A 2 22.97 -32.43 39.24
N ALA A 3 22.09 -31.56 38.74
CA ALA A 3 22.40 -30.68 37.63
C ALA A 3 23.57 -29.76 38.03
N LYS A 4 24.66 -29.81 37.26
CA LYS A 4 25.86 -28.99 37.47
C LYS A 4 25.44 -27.51 37.48
N PRO A 5 25.62 -26.77 38.60
CA PRO A 5 25.19 -25.38 38.67
C PRO A 5 25.99 -24.59 37.65
N TRP A 6 25.28 -23.81 36.84
CA TRP A 6 25.87 -23.05 35.76
C TRP A 6 26.92 -22.07 36.31
N SER A 7 28.07 -21.99 35.63
CA SER A 7 29.07 -20.97 35.91
C SER A 7 28.43 -19.59 35.82
N ARG A 8 28.79 -18.70 36.76
CA ARG A 8 28.28 -17.31 36.83
C ARG A 8 28.45 -16.60 35.48
N THR A 9 29.57 -16.87 34.79
CA THR A 9 29.89 -16.33 33.46
C THR A 9 28.95 -16.86 32.38
N THR A 10 28.61 -18.15 32.40
CA THR A 10 27.66 -18.76 31.44
C THR A 10 26.23 -18.23 31.66
N ARG A 11 25.81 -18.06 32.92
CA ARG A 11 24.50 -17.49 33.24
C ARG A 11 24.39 -16.04 32.75
N ILE A 12 25.42 -15.23 32.96
CA ILE A 12 25.45 -13.83 32.49
C ILE A 12 25.46 -13.79 30.95
N LEU A 13 26.26 -14.61 30.29
CA LEU A 13 26.29 -14.67 28.82
C LEU A 13 24.95 -15.07 28.21
N VAL A 14 24.23 -16.03 28.82
CA VAL A 14 22.92 -16.44 28.31
C VAL A 14 21.85 -15.38 28.57
N VAL A 15 21.89 -14.69 29.72
CA VAL A 15 20.97 -13.59 29.98
C VAL A 15 21.25 -12.41 29.05
N VAL A 16 22.51 -12.01 28.89
CA VAL A 16 22.91 -10.92 27.98
C VAL A 16 22.62 -11.28 26.53
N GLY A 17 22.96 -12.48 26.09
CA GLY A 17 22.64 -12.98 24.76
C GLY A 17 21.13 -13.07 24.52
N GLY A 18 20.35 -13.47 25.53
CA GLY A 18 18.89 -13.46 25.50
C GLY A 18 18.31 -12.06 25.38
N ILE A 19 18.84 -11.07 26.12
CA ILE A 19 18.44 -9.66 26.03
C ILE A 19 18.80 -9.09 24.66
N ILE A 20 20.00 -9.35 24.15
CA ILE A 20 20.42 -8.91 22.81
C ILE A 20 19.52 -9.54 21.74
N GLY A 21 19.24 -10.84 21.84
CA GLY A 21 18.32 -11.54 20.95
C GLY A 21 16.90 -10.98 21.01
N LEU A 22 16.40 -10.64 22.20
CA LEU A 22 15.11 -10.01 22.38
C LEU A 22 15.06 -8.60 21.77
N ILE A 23 16.07 -7.77 22.00
CA ILE A 23 16.16 -6.42 21.40
C ILE A 23 16.24 -6.54 19.87
N TRP A 24 17.06 -7.45 19.36
CA TRP A 24 17.17 -7.70 17.93
C TRP A 24 15.84 -8.16 17.32
N LEU A 25 15.12 -9.08 17.99
CA LEU A 25 13.79 -9.51 17.58
C LEU A 25 12.80 -8.33 17.56
N LEU A 26 12.79 -7.49 18.60
CA LEU A 26 11.91 -6.31 18.65
C LEU A 26 12.18 -5.33 17.50
N ILE A 27 13.44 -5.13 17.13
CA ILE A 27 13.82 -4.29 15.98
C ILE A 27 13.42 -4.96 14.66
N ALA A 28 13.68 -6.26 14.51
CA ALA A 28 13.36 -7.03 13.31
C ALA A 28 11.85 -7.13 13.05
N VAL A 29 11.04 -7.17 14.12
CA VAL A 29 9.58 -7.26 14.03
C VAL A 29 8.93 -5.89 13.79
N ASN A 30 9.60 -4.76 14.02
CA ASN A 30 9.02 -3.42 13.87
C ASN A 30 8.32 -3.19 12.50
N PRO A 31 8.93 -3.50 11.33
CA PRO A 31 8.25 -3.37 10.04
C PRO A 31 7.00 -4.25 9.92
N LEU A 32 7.02 -5.43 10.54
CA LEU A 32 5.85 -6.32 10.59
C LEU A 32 4.75 -5.72 11.46
N VAL A 33 5.08 -5.14 12.62
CA VAL A 33 4.09 -4.47 13.49
C VAL A 33 3.34 -3.40 12.71
N GLN A 34 4.03 -2.57 11.93
CA GLN A 34 3.37 -1.54 11.12
C GLN A 34 2.38 -2.13 10.11
N SER A 35 2.78 -3.18 9.39
CA SER A 35 1.89 -3.86 8.44
C SER A 35 0.70 -4.54 9.12
N VAL A 36 0.92 -5.13 10.30
CA VAL A 36 -0.12 -5.79 11.10
C VAL A 36 -1.11 -4.77 11.63
N VAL A 37 -0.65 -3.62 12.13
CA VAL A 37 -1.52 -2.52 12.58
C VAL A 37 -2.35 -1.97 11.41
N ALA A 38 -1.72 -1.73 10.25
CA ALA A 38 -2.43 -1.28 9.05
C ALA A 38 -3.50 -2.30 8.63
N ALA A 39 -3.16 -3.59 8.61
CA ALA A 39 -4.10 -4.67 8.32
C ALA A 39 -5.24 -4.76 9.35
N ALA A 40 -4.97 -4.57 10.64
CA ALA A 40 -5.98 -4.56 11.69
C ALA A 40 -6.98 -3.42 11.51
N LEU A 41 -6.48 -2.22 11.19
CA LEU A 41 -7.33 -1.06 10.92
C LEU A 41 -8.21 -1.28 9.69
N LEU A 42 -7.66 -1.81 8.60
CA LEU A 42 -8.44 -2.20 7.44
C LEU A 42 -9.48 -3.26 7.80
N ALA A 43 -9.11 -4.30 8.54
CA ALA A 43 -10.03 -5.37 8.95
C ALA A 43 -11.19 -4.80 9.77
N TYR A 44 -10.90 -3.90 10.70
CA TYR A 44 -11.91 -3.21 11.51
C TYR A 44 -12.82 -2.33 10.66
N LEU A 45 -12.28 -1.62 9.66
CA LEU A 45 -13.05 -0.78 8.75
C LEU A 45 -13.98 -1.59 7.84
N PHE A 46 -13.55 -2.78 7.41
CA PHE A 46 -14.31 -3.65 6.51
C PHE A 46 -15.21 -4.66 7.24
N ASP A 47 -15.04 -4.87 8.55
CA ASP A 47 -15.90 -5.75 9.35
C ASP A 47 -17.41 -5.41 9.25
N PRO A 48 -17.85 -4.14 9.22
CA PRO A 48 -19.25 -3.80 8.99
C PRO A 48 -19.79 -4.30 7.65
N LEU A 49 -18.95 -4.36 6.60
CA LEU A 49 -19.35 -4.91 5.29
C LEU A 49 -19.52 -6.42 5.38
N VAL A 50 -18.62 -7.11 6.07
CA VAL A 50 -18.71 -8.57 6.32
C VAL A 50 -19.99 -8.90 7.09
N ARG A 51 -20.28 -8.17 8.18
CA ARG A 51 -21.50 -8.36 8.97
C ARG A 51 -22.76 -8.05 8.17
N ARG A 52 -22.77 -6.98 7.38
CA ARG A 52 -23.91 -6.65 6.50
C ARG A 52 -24.15 -7.76 5.48
N LEU A 53 -23.09 -8.31 4.90
CA LEU A 53 -23.19 -9.42 3.95
C LEU A 53 -23.72 -10.68 4.64
N GLN A 54 -23.14 -11.07 5.78
CA GLN A 54 -23.57 -12.20 6.59
C GLN A 54 -25.07 -12.12 6.94
N ASN A 55 -25.53 -10.95 7.40
CA ASN A 55 -26.92 -10.72 7.77
C ASN A 55 -27.88 -10.78 6.57
N ARG A 56 -27.40 -10.49 5.35
CA ARG A 56 -28.21 -10.48 4.12
C ARG A 56 -28.23 -11.84 3.43
N THR A 57 -27.15 -12.61 3.47
CA THR A 57 -27.00 -13.83 2.66
C THR A 57 -27.03 -15.14 3.45
N ARG A 58 -27.16 -15.09 4.79
CA ARG A 58 -27.10 -16.26 5.70
C ARG A 58 -25.81 -17.09 5.55
N LEU A 59 -24.77 -16.53 4.95
CA LEU A 59 -23.48 -17.20 4.79
C LEU A 59 -22.70 -17.19 6.11
N ASP A 60 -21.90 -18.22 6.33
CA ASP A 60 -20.96 -18.24 7.44
C ASP A 60 -19.91 -17.13 7.29
N ARG A 61 -19.41 -16.63 8.42
CA ARG A 61 -18.48 -15.49 8.47
C ARG A 61 -17.30 -15.64 7.51
N THR A 62 -16.73 -16.85 7.41
CA THR A 62 -15.60 -17.14 6.52
C THR A 62 -15.92 -16.86 5.06
N TRP A 63 -17.12 -17.23 4.59
CA TRP A 63 -17.55 -16.96 3.22
C TRP A 63 -17.83 -15.48 2.99
N SER A 64 -18.49 -14.82 3.95
CA SER A 64 -18.71 -13.37 3.87
C SER A 64 -17.39 -12.60 3.81
N ALA A 65 -16.41 -12.97 4.65
CA ALA A 65 -15.07 -12.38 4.64
C ALA A 65 -14.34 -12.62 3.33
N ARG A 66 -14.39 -13.85 2.78
CA ARG A 66 -13.80 -14.17 1.46
C ARG A 66 -14.40 -13.33 0.33
N ILE A 67 -15.71 -13.13 0.32
CA ILE A 67 -16.38 -12.32 -0.70
C ILE A 67 -15.96 -10.86 -0.59
N VAL A 68 -15.95 -10.29 0.61
CA VAL A 68 -15.51 -8.90 0.84
C VAL A 68 -14.05 -8.72 0.45
N TYR A 69 -13.17 -9.64 0.87
CA TYR A 69 -11.76 -9.64 0.50
C TYR A 69 -11.56 -9.78 -1.02
N GLY A 70 -12.26 -10.71 -1.66
CA GLY A 70 -12.21 -10.91 -3.11
C GLY A 70 -12.69 -9.68 -3.87
N GLY A 71 -13.78 -9.05 -3.41
CA GLY A 71 -14.28 -7.80 -3.97
C GLY A 71 -13.26 -6.65 -3.85
N LEU A 72 -12.56 -6.55 -2.71
CA LEU A 72 -11.48 -5.59 -2.54
C LEU A 72 -10.32 -5.86 -3.51
N LEU A 73 -9.90 -7.12 -3.69
CA LEU A 73 -8.84 -7.46 -4.64
C LEU A 73 -9.23 -7.11 -6.08
N ILE A 74 -10.46 -7.43 -6.49
CA ILE A 74 -10.97 -7.08 -7.82
C ILE A 74 -10.98 -5.55 -7.98
N LEU A 75 -11.39 -4.81 -6.96
CA LEU A 75 -11.38 -3.34 -6.98
C LEU A 75 -9.96 -2.79 -7.11
N ILE A 76 -9.00 -3.31 -6.35
CA ILE A 76 -7.59 -2.88 -6.41
C ILE A 76 -7.00 -3.17 -7.78
N ILE A 77 -7.19 -4.38 -8.31
CA ILE A 77 -6.68 -4.78 -9.64
C ILE A 77 -7.36 -3.96 -10.73
N GLY A 78 -8.69 -3.81 -10.66
CA GLY A 78 -9.48 -3.02 -11.60
C GLY A 78 -9.09 -1.55 -11.60
N MET A 79 -8.95 -0.92 -10.44
CA MET A 79 -8.46 0.46 -10.33
C MET A 79 -7.03 0.59 -10.85
N SER A 80 -6.14 -0.35 -10.53
CA SER A 80 -4.75 -0.33 -11.04
C SER A 80 -4.70 -0.42 -12.56
N ALA A 81 -5.54 -1.27 -13.16
CA ALA A 81 -5.66 -1.39 -14.61
C ALA A 81 -6.20 -0.09 -15.24
N LEU A 82 -7.27 0.49 -14.67
CA LEU A 82 -7.85 1.75 -15.14
C LEU A 82 -6.85 2.92 -15.04
N LEU A 83 -6.14 3.04 -13.92
CA LEU A 83 -5.10 4.04 -13.73
C LEU A 83 -3.95 3.85 -14.72
N SER A 84 -3.58 2.60 -15.02
CA SER A 84 -2.56 2.29 -16.04
C SER A 84 -3.01 2.72 -17.43
N THR A 85 -4.27 2.48 -17.80
CA THR A 85 -4.84 2.91 -19.09
C THR A 85 -4.98 4.43 -19.16
N VAL A 86 -5.41 5.11 -18.10
CA VAL A 86 -5.50 6.57 -18.07
C VAL A 86 -4.13 7.21 -18.13
N ALA A 87 -3.15 6.69 -17.38
CA ALA A 87 -1.76 7.12 -17.49
C ALA A 87 -1.25 6.93 -18.93
N TYR A 88 -1.45 5.75 -19.52
CA TYR A 88 -1.08 5.48 -20.91
C TYR A 88 -1.75 6.45 -21.89
N ASN A 89 -3.06 6.69 -21.77
CA ASN A 89 -3.78 7.59 -22.68
C ASN A 89 -3.39 9.06 -22.50
N ARG A 90 -2.98 9.48 -21.29
CA ARG A 90 -2.45 10.83 -21.03
C ARG A 90 -1.04 11.01 -21.60
N TYR A 91 -0.21 9.97 -21.59
CA TYR A 91 1.14 10.00 -22.17
C TYR A 91 1.17 9.70 -23.69
N ALA A 92 0.25 8.89 -24.21
CA ALA A 92 0.16 8.57 -25.65
C ALA A 92 -0.30 9.79 -26.47
N ASN A 93 -1.14 10.65 -25.88
CA ASN A 93 -1.55 11.89 -26.54
C ASN A 93 -0.52 13.01 -26.37
N LEU A 94 0.42 12.91 -25.41
CA LEU A 94 1.48 13.91 -25.24
C LEU A 94 2.42 13.96 -26.45
N GLU A 95 2.67 12.84 -27.11
CA GLU A 95 3.43 12.80 -28.37
C GLU A 95 2.64 13.47 -29.51
N ALA A 96 1.36 13.13 -29.65
CA ALA A 96 0.48 13.72 -30.68
C ALA A 96 0.28 15.22 -30.47
N ASP A 97 -0.02 15.65 -29.24
CA ASP A 97 -0.21 17.05 -28.85
C ASP A 97 1.11 17.84 -29.00
N PHE A 98 2.26 17.22 -28.72
CA PHE A 98 3.58 17.84 -28.92
C PHE A 98 3.92 18.00 -30.40
N LEU A 99 3.68 16.98 -31.22
CA LEU A 99 3.90 17.04 -32.67
C LEU A 99 2.95 18.05 -33.33
N GLU A 100 1.70 18.15 -32.89
CA GLU A 100 0.74 19.14 -33.35
C GLU A 100 1.15 20.57 -32.93
N ALA A 101 1.57 20.77 -31.68
CA ALA A 101 2.10 22.05 -31.21
C ALA A 101 3.35 22.49 -31.98
N VAL A 102 4.25 21.56 -32.27
CA VAL A 102 5.42 21.80 -33.13
C VAL A 102 5.01 22.19 -34.55
N ALA A 103 4.03 21.49 -35.14
CA ALA A 103 3.54 21.79 -36.48
C ALA A 103 2.91 23.18 -36.56
N LEU A 104 2.12 23.57 -35.56
CA LEU A 104 1.54 24.92 -35.44
C LEU A 104 2.61 26.00 -35.28
N ILE A 105 3.67 25.74 -34.51
CA ILE A 105 4.81 26.64 -34.35
C ILE A 105 5.59 26.77 -35.67
N GLN A 106 5.80 25.67 -36.41
CA GLN A 106 6.44 25.69 -37.73
C GLN A 106 5.63 26.46 -38.76
N GLU A 107 4.30 26.28 -38.79
CA GLU A 107 3.39 27.01 -39.67
C GLU A 107 3.39 28.51 -39.35
N TRP A 108 3.44 28.88 -38.07
CA TRP A 108 3.57 30.27 -37.65
C TRP A 108 4.94 30.89 -37.98
N LEU A 109 6.03 30.10 -37.90
CA LEU A 109 7.40 30.55 -38.20
C LEU A 109 7.74 30.54 -39.70
N THR A 110 6.97 29.84 -40.53
CA THR A 110 7.09 29.86 -41.99
C THR A 110 6.30 30.99 -42.64
N GLN A 111 5.45 31.69 -41.87
CA GLN A 111 4.90 32.99 -42.27
C GLN A 111 6.07 33.99 -42.40
N PRO A 112 6.27 34.61 -43.58
CA PRO A 112 7.39 35.52 -43.79
C PRO A 112 7.18 36.80 -42.96
N ILE A 113 7.89 36.92 -41.83
CA ILE A 113 7.95 38.18 -41.08
C ILE A 113 9.00 39.06 -41.76
N ILE A 114 8.56 39.99 -42.60
CA ILE A 114 9.45 40.96 -43.23
C ILE A 114 9.74 42.07 -42.22
N ILE A 115 10.90 41.99 -41.57
CA ILE A 115 11.45 43.11 -40.80
C ILE A 115 12.70 43.59 -41.54
N LEU A 116 12.66 44.83 -42.04
CA LEU A 116 13.82 45.52 -42.64
C LEU A 116 14.51 44.80 -43.82
N GLY A 117 13.76 44.02 -44.63
CA GLY A 117 14.25 43.51 -45.92
C GLY A 117 15.26 42.36 -45.87
N VAL A 118 15.48 41.74 -44.70
CA VAL A 118 16.33 40.55 -44.56
C VAL A 118 15.47 39.32 -44.28
N GLN A 119 15.45 38.35 -45.20
CA GLN A 119 14.83 37.04 -44.97
C GLN A 119 15.75 36.21 -44.07
N MET A 120 15.36 36.01 -42.81
CA MET A 120 15.99 35.01 -41.96
C MET A 120 15.12 33.76 -41.97
N GLN A 121 15.67 32.62 -42.43
CA GLN A 121 15.00 31.32 -42.42
C GLN A 121 15.41 30.54 -41.16
N PRO A 122 14.54 30.37 -40.15
CA PRO A 122 14.93 29.74 -38.88
C PRO A 122 14.93 28.19 -38.90
N LEU A 123 14.73 27.56 -40.07
CA LEU A 123 14.35 26.13 -40.17
C LEU A 123 15.33 25.14 -39.49
N ALA A 124 16.64 25.44 -39.41
CA ALA A 124 17.63 24.50 -38.88
C ALA A 124 17.57 24.28 -37.35
N ILE A 125 16.96 25.19 -36.59
CA ILE A 125 16.87 25.09 -35.13
C ILE A 125 15.71 24.16 -34.72
N ILE A 126 14.65 24.12 -35.53
CA ILE A 126 13.43 23.37 -35.21
C ILE A 126 13.65 21.86 -35.39
N ASP A 127 14.28 21.43 -36.49
CA ASP A 127 14.52 20.00 -36.74
C ASP A 127 15.34 19.33 -35.63
N ASN A 128 16.31 20.04 -35.07
CA ASN A 128 17.13 19.54 -33.97
C ASN A 128 16.35 19.44 -32.64
N VAL A 129 15.40 20.34 -32.40
CA VAL A 129 14.54 20.30 -31.20
C VAL A 129 13.50 19.19 -31.30
N VAL A 130 12.94 18.99 -32.49
CA VAL A 130 11.96 17.93 -32.76
C VAL A 130 12.59 16.55 -32.66
N GLN A 131 13.76 16.33 -33.27
CA GLN A 131 14.45 15.04 -33.19
C GLN A 131 14.94 14.71 -31.77
N GLN A 132 15.41 15.70 -31.01
CA GLN A 132 15.82 15.46 -29.61
C GLN A 132 14.63 15.25 -28.68
N GLY A 133 13.52 15.96 -28.91
CA GLY A 133 12.26 15.78 -28.17
C GLY A 133 11.63 14.41 -28.40
N SER A 134 11.53 13.96 -29.65
CA SER A 134 10.97 12.63 -29.97
C SER A 134 11.85 11.47 -29.47
N SER A 135 13.17 11.65 -29.47
CA SER A 135 14.12 10.68 -28.91
C SER A 135 14.00 10.59 -27.38
N ALA A 136 13.85 11.71 -26.68
CA ALA A 136 13.67 11.72 -25.22
C ALA A 136 12.35 11.08 -24.78
N LEU A 137 11.28 11.26 -25.56
CA LEU A 137 9.96 10.67 -25.29
C LEU A 137 9.89 9.17 -25.64
N SER A 138 10.57 8.73 -26.70
CA SER A 138 10.68 7.31 -27.07
C SER A 138 11.63 6.49 -26.18
N THR A 139 12.45 7.14 -25.33
CA THR A 139 13.30 6.49 -24.32
C THR A 139 12.56 6.26 -22.98
N VAL A 140 11.24 6.45 -22.93
CA VAL A 140 10.39 6.08 -21.80
C VAL A 140 9.67 4.70 -21.99
N PRO A 141 10.24 3.63 -22.59
CA PRO A 141 9.69 2.29 -22.43
C PRO A 141 10.24 1.73 -21.11
N GLY A 142 9.84 2.34 -19.99
CA GLY A 142 10.44 2.04 -18.69
C GLY A 142 9.49 2.13 -17.51
N GLY A 143 8.30 2.73 -17.66
CA GLY A 143 7.35 2.91 -16.57
C GLY A 143 6.93 1.59 -15.91
N ALA A 144 6.85 0.50 -16.66
CA ALA A 144 6.62 -0.82 -16.10
C ALA A 144 7.83 -1.34 -15.30
N PHE A 145 9.06 -1.12 -15.76
CA PHE A 145 10.28 -1.65 -15.13
C PHE A 145 10.73 -0.84 -13.90
N THR A 146 10.61 0.49 -13.92
CA THR A 146 10.87 1.34 -12.74
C THR A 146 9.73 1.27 -11.72
N ALA A 147 8.48 1.09 -12.15
CA ALA A 147 7.40 0.68 -11.26
C ALA A 147 7.76 -0.67 -10.61
N LEU A 148 8.10 -1.71 -11.39
CA LEU A 148 8.49 -3.03 -10.86
C LEU A 148 9.66 -2.98 -9.86
N LEU A 149 10.66 -2.11 -10.06
CA LEU A 149 11.80 -1.97 -9.15
C LEU A 149 11.46 -1.24 -7.83
N GLY A 150 10.67 -0.15 -7.87
CA GLY A 150 10.14 0.52 -6.66
C GLY A 150 9.06 -0.30 -5.93
N VAL A 151 8.40 -1.20 -6.66
CA VAL A 151 7.38 -2.13 -6.19
C VAL A 151 8.02 -3.30 -5.42
N SER A 152 9.26 -3.70 -5.66
CA SER A 152 9.86 -4.89 -5.01
C SER A 152 9.86 -4.87 -3.46
N THR A 153 10.32 -3.79 -2.81
CA THR A 153 10.27 -3.67 -1.33
C THR A 153 8.86 -3.36 -0.81
N ASN A 154 8.07 -2.57 -1.56
CA ASN A 154 6.68 -2.25 -1.20
C ASN A 154 5.71 -3.43 -1.41
N LEU A 155 6.01 -4.40 -2.28
CA LEU A 155 5.17 -5.56 -2.53
C LEU A 155 5.15 -6.50 -1.35
N LEU A 156 6.32 -6.81 -0.77
CA LEU A 156 6.37 -7.69 0.39
C LEU A 156 5.56 -7.08 1.55
N TRP A 157 5.69 -5.76 1.75
CA TRP A 157 4.89 -5.04 2.75
C TRP A 157 3.40 -5.04 2.41
N ALA A 158 3.01 -4.71 1.18
CA ALA A 158 1.61 -4.71 0.73
C ALA A 158 0.99 -6.11 0.79
N LEU A 159 1.72 -7.15 0.38
CA LEU A 159 1.30 -8.54 0.47
C LEU A 159 1.14 -8.96 1.93
N THR A 160 2.06 -8.56 2.82
CA THR A 160 1.92 -8.81 4.26
C THR A 160 0.65 -8.17 4.78
N ILE A 161 0.38 -6.90 4.45
CA ILE A 161 -0.87 -6.22 4.82
C ILE A 161 -2.07 -7.00 4.29
N LEU A 162 -2.11 -7.36 3.01
CA LEU A 162 -3.24 -8.06 2.39
C LEU A 162 -3.51 -9.43 3.02
N VAL A 163 -2.44 -10.22 3.23
CA VAL A 163 -2.54 -11.54 3.85
C VAL A 163 -3.00 -11.41 5.31
N THR A 164 -2.34 -10.56 6.10
CA THR A 164 -2.74 -10.33 7.49
C THR A 164 -4.16 -9.76 7.59
N PHE A 165 -4.55 -8.87 6.69
CA PHE A 165 -5.89 -8.31 6.61
C PHE A 165 -6.92 -9.41 6.36
N TYR A 166 -6.66 -10.34 5.45
CA TYR A 166 -7.53 -11.50 5.22
C TYR A 166 -7.72 -12.32 6.50
N TYR A 167 -6.63 -12.67 7.18
CA TYR A 167 -6.70 -13.42 8.44
C TYR A 167 -7.48 -12.66 9.51
N PHE A 168 -7.24 -11.37 9.69
CA PHE A 168 -7.99 -10.56 10.65
C PHE A 168 -9.46 -10.39 10.29
N LEU A 169 -9.81 -10.38 9.01
CA LEU A 169 -11.20 -10.30 8.59
C LEU A 169 -11.97 -11.59 8.93
N VAL A 170 -11.34 -12.75 8.69
CA VAL A 170 -11.90 -14.08 9.00
C VAL A 170 -11.92 -14.30 10.51
N ASP A 171 -10.76 -14.21 11.16
CA ASP A 171 -10.54 -14.63 12.55
C ASP A 171 -10.71 -13.51 13.58
N GLY A 172 -11.00 -12.27 13.14
CA GLY A 172 -11.15 -11.09 13.99
C GLY A 172 -11.92 -11.30 15.30
N PRO A 173 -13.08 -11.99 15.32
CA PRO A 173 -13.84 -12.23 16.55
C PRO A 173 -13.11 -13.12 17.56
N GLN A 174 -12.21 -13.98 17.11
CA GLN A 174 -11.42 -14.88 17.97
C GLN A 174 -10.22 -14.17 18.60
N ILE A 175 -9.79 -13.04 18.05
CA ILE A 175 -8.60 -12.31 18.54
C ILE A 175 -8.84 -11.75 19.95
N LYS A 176 -10.03 -11.19 20.23
CA LYS A 176 -10.38 -10.67 21.56
C LYS A 176 -10.31 -11.73 22.66
N PRO A 177 -11.02 -12.87 22.58
CA PRO A 177 -10.94 -13.89 23.62
C PRO A 177 -9.52 -14.46 23.73
N TRP A 178 -8.83 -14.68 22.61
CA TRP A 178 -7.44 -15.13 22.62
C TRP A 178 -6.50 -14.17 23.36
N LEU A 179 -6.69 -12.86 23.23
CA LEU A 179 -5.93 -11.85 23.98
C LEU A 179 -6.24 -11.89 25.48
N VAL A 180 -7.50 -12.08 25.86
CA VAL A 180 -7.92 -12.19 27.27
C VAL A 180 -7.34 -13.45 27.91
N ASP A 181 -7.35 -14.57 27.19
CA ASP A 181 -6.84 -15.87 27.66
C ASP A 181 -5.33 -15.88 27.94
N LEU A 182 -4.59 -14.88 27.44
CA LEU A 182 -3.15 -14.75 27.71
C LEU A 182 -2.85 -14.25 29.14
N PHE A 183 -3.84 -13.69 29.83
CA PHE A 183 -3.71 -13.14 31.17
C PHE A 183 -4.17 -14.14 32.25
N PRO A 184 -3.66 -14.02 33.50
CA PRO A 184 -4.08 -14.87 34.60
C PRO A 184 -5.60 -14.80 34.83
N PRO A 185 -6.27 -15.90 35.21
CA PRO A 185 -7.74 -15.98 35.34
C PRO A 185 -8.37 -14.87 36.18
N ASP A 186 -7.65 -14.41 37.21
CA ASP A 186 -8.14 -13.37 38.13
C ASP A 186 -8.38 -12.01 37.46
N TYR A 187 -7.65 -11.71 36.37
CA TYR A 187 -7.73 -10.43 35.65
C TYR A 187 -8.57 -10.50 34.37
N GLN A 188 -8.94 -11.71 33.91
CA GLN A 188 -9.70 -11.91 32.68
C GLN A 188 -11.06 -11.17 32.64
N PRO A 189 -11.86 -11.13 33.73
CA PRO A 189 -13.14 -10.43 33.71
C PRO A 189 -12.99 -8.91 33.49
N GLU A 190 -12.00 -8.30 34.15
CA GLU A 190 -11.73 -6.87 34.03
C GLU A 190 -11.24 -6.50 32.63
N LEU A 191 -10.36 -7.33 32.05
CA LEU A 191 -9.87 -7.15 30.68
C LEU A 191 -10.98 -7.26 29.62
N HIS A 192 -11.94 -8.17 29.81
CA HIS A 192 -13.06 -8.31 28.89
C HIS A 192 -13.89 -7.02 28.82
N ILE A 193 -14.17 -6.42 29.97
CA ILE A 193 -14.90 -5.15 30.08
C ILE A 193 -14.12 -4.02 29.40
N LEU A 194 -12.82 -3.90 29.71
CA LEU A 194 -11.97 -2.85 29.15
C LEU A 194 -11.88 -2.93 27.61
N ILE A 195 -11.71 -4.14 27.06
CA ILE A 195 -11.63 -4.35 25.60
C ILE A 195 -12.96 -3.98 24.92
N ASP A 196 -14.09 -4.27 25.55
CA ASP A 196 -15.39 -3.92 25.01
C ASP A 196 -15.68 -2.42 25.09
N GLU A 197 -15.27 -1.75 26.16
CA GLU A 197 -15.32 -0.28 26.26
C GLU A 197 -14.49 0.38 25.16
N ILE A 198 -13.25 -0.09 24.95
CA ILE A 198 -12.36 0.39 23.89
C ILE A 198 -13.04 0.23 22.52
N ASP A 199 -13.64 -0.91 22.24
CA ASP A 199 -14.34 -1.18 20.98
C ASP A 199 -15.57 -0.26 20.78
N VAL A 200 -16.31 0.06 21.85
CA VAL A 200 -17.39 1.05 21.79
C VAL A 200 -16.84 2.45 21.45
N LEU A 201 -15.76 2.88 22.10
CA LEU A 201 -15.13 4.17 21.83
C LEU A 201 -14.63 4.27 20.39
N TRP A 202 -13.97 3.23 19.88
CA TRP A 202 -13.53 3.19 18.48
C TRP A 202 -14.69 3.29 17.49
N ARG A 203 -15.80 2.57 17.73
CA ARG A 203 -17.00 2.68 16.89
C ARG A 203 -17.57 4.09 16.88
N LEU A 204 -17.61 4.75 18.04
CA LEU A 204 -18.10 6.13 18.16
C LEU A 204 -17.19 7.12 17.42
N PHE A 205 -15.87 6.99 17.60
CA PHE A 205 -14.88 7.81 16.90
C PHE A 205 -14.99 7.69 15.38
N LEU A 206 -15.03 6.47 14.85
CA LEU A 206 -15.16 6.25 13.41
C LEU A 206 -16.48 6.81 12.87
N ARG A 207 -17.57 6.70 13.64
CA ARG A 207 -18.87 7.23 13.22
C ARG A 207 -18.88 8.77 13.23
N ALA A 208 -18.20 9.40 14.19
CA ALA A 208 -18.09 10.84 14.27
C ALA A 208 -17.23 11.43 13.13
N GLN A 209 -16.17 10.73 12.70
CA GLN A 209 -15.28 11.19 11.61
C GLN A 209 -15.92 11.11 10.21
N LEU A 210 -17.01 10.34 10.06
CA LEU A 210 -17.72 10.14 8.79
C LEU A 210 -18.89 11.11 8.58
N ILE A 211 -19.18 11.98 9.56
CA ILE A 211 -20.22 13.02 9.52
C ILE A 211 -19.54 14.37 9.31
#